data_AF-A0A7S1VNZ0-F1
#
_entry.id   AF-A0A7S1VNZ0-F1
#
_cell.length_a   1.000
_cell.length_b   1.000
_cell.length_c   1.000
_cell.angle_alpha   90.00
_cell.angle_beta   90.00
_cell.angle_gamma   90.00
#
_symmetry.space_group_name_H-M   'P 1'
#
loop_
_entity.id
_entity.type
_entity.pdbx_description
1 polymer ?
#
loop_
_entity_poly.entity_id
_entity_poly.type
_entity_poly.pdbx_seq_one_letter_code
_entity_poly.pdbx_strand_id
1 'polypeptide(L)'
;DTLPHKVIATAKHWVGDGGTTGGIDAGDTVLSQNDLLRIHAAPYIGAIEAGVGSIMVSFSSVNGVNMHVNEPLIRSVLKGEMGFDGFVMSDWEAYTRLSGNFTEKVISMVNAGVDCLMVPYQARQIVEILTTAVQDG
;
A
#
# COMPACT_ATOMS: atom_id res chain seq x y z
N ASP A 1 -7.83 -0.82 -25.36
CA ASP A 1 -6.48 -1.40 -25.48
C ASP A 1 -6.50 -2.87 -25.02
N THR A 2 -7.17 -3.74 -25.79
CA THR A 2 -7.55 -5.12 -25.40
C THR A 2 -6.83 -6.16 -26.27
N LEU A 3 -5.52 -6.27 -26.14
CA LEU A 3 -4.76 -7.33 -26.81
C LEU A 3 -4.67 -8.57 -25.89
N PRO A 4 -4.92 -9.78 -26.39
CA PRO A 4 -5.10 -11.02 -25.60
C PRO A 4 -3.84 -11.53 -24.86
N HIS A 5 -2.73 -10.79 -24.91
CA HIS A 5 -1.43 -11.18 -24.36
C HIS A 5 -0.82 -10.13 -23.43
N LYS A 6 -1.53 -9.04 -23.12
CA LYS A 6 -1.09 -8.08 -22.11
C LYS A 6 -1.52 -8.54 -20.71
N VAL A 7 -0.66 -8.36 -19.73
CA VAL A 7 -0.94 -8.61 -18.31
C VAL A 7 -0.90 -7.28 -17.55
N ILE A 8 -1.68 -7.18 -16.48
CA ILE A 8 -1.59 -6.04 -15.56
C ILE A 8 -0.27 -6.16 -14.80
N ALA A 9 0.52 -5.09 -14.78
CA ALA A 9 1.72 -4.99 -13.98
C ALA A 9 1.43 -4.39 -12.59
N THR A 10 2.29 -4.70 -11.62
CA THR A 10 2.28 -4.12 -10.28
C THR A 10 3.65 -3.54 -9.96
N ALA A 11 3.74 -2.23 -9.72
CA ALA A 11 4.95 -1.61 -9.18
C ALA A 11 5.00 -1.78 -7.64
N LYS A 12 6.18 -2.06 -7.09
CA LYS A 12 6.31 -2.41 -5.67
C LYS A 12 7.69 -2.13 -5.06
N HIS A 13 7.82 -1.94 -3.75
CA HIS A 13 6.72 -1.80 -2.76
C HIS A 13 6.61 -0.36 -2.27
N TRP A 14 5.41 0.22 -2.31
CA TRP A 14 5.14 1.62 -2.00
C TRP A 14 5.13 1.85 -0.47
N VAL A 15 6.02 2.65 0.12
CA VAL A 15 7.23 3.24 -0.44
C VAL A 15 8.32 3.25 0.63
N GLY A 16 9.59 3.25 0.21
CA GLY A 16 10.73 3.29 1.11
C GLY A 16 11.27 1.93 1.52
N ASP A 17 10.75 0.83 0.96
CA ASP A 17 11.20 -0.54 1.27
C ASP A 17 12.73 -0.73 1.20
N GLY A 18 13.40 -0.12 0.21
CA GLY A 18 14.86 -0.17 0.07
C GLY A 18 15.66 0.78 0.98
N GLY A 19 15.01 1.63 1.80
CA GLY A 19 15.65 2.66 2.62
C GLY A 19 15.61 2.37 4.13
N THR A 20 15.26 1.15 4.53
CA THR A 20 15.14 0.80 5.95
C THR A 20 16.48 0.95 6.69
N THR A 21 16.39 1.39 7.95
CA THR A 21 17.57 1.62 8.79
C THR A 21 18.36 0.32 8.96
N GLY A 22 19.62 0.33 8.54
CA GLY A 22 20.49 -0.84 8.58
C GLY A 22 20.16 -1.94 7.56
N GLY A 23 19.29 -1.67 6.57
CA GLY A 23 18.87 -2.65 5.57
C GLY A 23 18.04 -3.80 6.14
N ILE A 24 17.38 -3.58 7.29
CA ILE A 24 16.53 -4.57 7.94
C ILE A 24 15.25 -4.70 7.11
N ASP A 25 14.95 -5.92 6.65
CA ASP A 25 13.73 -6.20 5.89
C ASP A 25 12.49 -5.78 6.69
N ALA A 26 11.59 -5.05 6.03
CA ALA A 26 10.41 -4.41 6.61
C ALA A 26 10.65 -3.59 7.89
N GLY A 27 11.88 -3.09 8.05
CA GLY A 27 12.22 -2.15 9.11
C GLY A 27 11.62 -0.76 8.87
N ASP A 28 12.15 0.22 9.60
CA ASP A 28 11.72 1.61 9.51
C ASP A 28 12.67 2.43 8.64
N THR A 29 12.10 3.17 7.69
CA THR A 29 12.80 4.06 6.77
C THR A 29 12.71 5.47 7.32
N VAL A 30 13.83 6.01 7.80
CA VAL A 30 13.88 7.28 8.55
C VAL A 30 14.56 8.35 7.71
N LEU A 31 13.78 9.30 7.20
CA LEU A 31 14.26 10.35 6.29
C LEU A 31 13.24 11.50 6.17
N SER A 32 13.70 12.61 5.60
CA SER A 32 12.82 13.74 5.26
C SER A 32 11.82 13.35 4.18
N GLN A 33 10.64 13.99 4.16
CA GLN A 33 9.66 13.77 3.10
C GLN A 33 10.24 14.08 1.71
N ASN A 34 11.07 15.12 1.59
CA ASN A 34 11.75 15.46 0.34
C ASN A 34 12.67 14.33 -0.14
N ASP A 35 13.45 13.72 0.76
CA ASP A 35 14.32 12.61 0.39
C ASP A 35 13.52 11.34 0.07
N LEU A 36 12.43 11.08 0.80
CA LEU A 36 11.52 9.97 0.49
C LEU A 36 10.98 10.09 -0.94
N LEU A 37 10.49 11.28 -1.30
CA LEU A 37 9.92 11.51 -2.63
C LEU A 37 11.02 11.46 -3.71
N ARG A 38 12.15 12.12 -3.48
CA ARG A 38 13.26 12.21 -4.43
C ARG A 38 13.95 10.87 -4.69
N ILE A 39 14.07 10.01 -3.68
CA ILE A 39 14.81 8.74 -3.78
C ILE A 39 13.86 7.57 -4.02
N HIS A 40 12.85 7.40 -3.16
CA HIS A 40 12.05 6.18 -3.10
C HIS A 40 10.74 6.27 -3.88
N ALA A 41 10.13 7.46 -3.98
CA ALA A 41 8.92 7.63 -4.79
C ALA A 41 9.24 7.90 -6.28
N ALA A 42 10.42 8.45 -6.59
CA ALA A 42 10.79 8.83 -7.97
C ALA A 42 10.58 7.73 -9.03
N PRO A 43 10.89 6.43 -8.78
CA PRO A 43 10.64 5.38 -9.76
C PRO A 43 9.15 5.16 -10.09
N TYR A 44 8.24 5.51 -9.18
CA TYR A 44 6.80 5.33 -9.38
C TYR A 44 6.22 6.33 -10.36
N ILE A 45 6.83 7.50 -10.54
CA ILE A 45 6.41 8.48 -11.56
C ILE A 45 6.45 7.82 -12.95
N GLY A 46 7.59 7.22 -13.30
CA GLY A 46 7.72 6.52 -14.59
C GLY A 46 6.80 5.31 -14.72
N ALA A 47 6.52 4.60 -13.62
CA ALA A 47 5.57 3.48 -13.63
C ALA A 47 4.12 3.95 -13.88
N ILE A 48 3.72 5.05 -13.25
CA ILE A 48 2.39 5.66 -13.42
C ILE A 48 2.24 6.22 -14.83
N GLU A 49 3.23 6.98 -15.33
CA GLU A 49 3.25 7.51 -16.70
C GLU A 49 3.19 6.39 -17.76
N ALA A 50 3.79 5.24 -17.48
CA ALA A 50 3.72 4.05 -18.33
C ALA A 50 2.39 3.28 -18.23
N GLY A 51 1.47 3.70 -17.34
CA GLY A 51 0.15 3.10 -17.17
C GLY A 51 0.16 1.80 -16.36
N VAL A 52 1.01 1.70 -15.32
CA VAL A 52 0.96 0.56 -14.39
C VAL A 52 -0.45 0.42 -13.79
N GLY A 53 -1.01 -0.79 -13.77
CA GLY A 53 -2.40 -0.99 -13.35
C GLY A 53 -2.58 -1.15 -11.84
N SER A 54 -1.51 -1.48 -11.11
CA SER A 54 -1.54 -1.66 -9.66
C SER A 54 -0.23 -1.22 -8.99
N ILE A 55 -0.33 -0.82 -7.73
CA ILE A 55 0.81 -0.55 -6.85
C ILE A 55 0.64 -1.33 -5.54
N MET A 56 1.66 -2.08 -5.15
CA MET A 56 1.65 -2.87 -3.90
C MET A 56 2.32 -2.09 -2.78
N VAL A 57 1.67 -2.01 -1.63
CA VAL A 57 2.18 -1.29 -0.44
C VAL A 57 3.24 -2.11 0.30
N SER A 58 4.31 -1.45 0.75
CA SER A 58 5.43 -2.04 1.48
C SER A 58 5.06 -2.51 2.89
N PHE A 59 5.70 -3.57 3.37
CA PHE A 59 5.66 -3.92 4.79
C PHE A 59 6.41 -2.93 5.69
N SER A 60 7.34 -2.14 5.14
CA SER A 60 8.17 -1.21 5.89
C SER A 60 7.34 -0.09 6.54
N SER A 61 7.95 0.53 7.54
CA SER A 61 7.48 1.81 8.06
C SER A 61 8.25 2.97 7.41
N VAL A 62 7.63 4.14 7.41
CA VAL A 62 8.29 5.42 7.12
C VAL A 62 8.12 6.31 8.34
N ASN A 63 9.24 6.73 8.93
CA ASN A 63 9.27 7.55 10.14
C ASN A 63 8.34 6.99 11.25
N GLY A 64 8.36 5.67 11.45
CA GLY A 64 7.60 4.96 12.47
C GLY A 64 6.15 4.60 12.10
N VAL A 65 5.63 5.05 10.95
CA VAL A 65 4.27 4.72 10.51
C VAL A 65 4.31 3.60 9.47
N ASN A 66 3.65 2.48 9.77
CA ASN A 66 3.57 1.35 8.84
C ASN A 66 2.84 1.77 7.55
N MET A 67 3.41 1.40 6.40
CA MET A 67 2.89 1.85 5.10
C MET A 67 1.48 1.36 4.81
N HIS A 68 1.05 0.19 5.29
CA HIS A 68 -0.32 -0.31 5.07
C HIS A 68 -1.42 0.49 5.78
N VAL A 69 -1.05 1.38 6.70
CA VAL A 69 -1.99 2.30 7.38
C VAL A 69 -1.59 3.77 7.21
N ASN A 70 -0.65 4.07 6.30
CA ASN A 70 -0.16 5.43 6.08
C ASN A 70 -1.03 6.18 5.07
N GLU A 71 -2.20 6.64 5.54
CA GLU A 71 -3.18 7.38 4.74
C GLU A 71 -2.56 8.58 3.98
N PRO A 72 -1.71 9.44 4.58
CA PRO A 72 -1.11 10.55 3.85
C PRO A 72 -0.29 10.11 2.64
N LEU A 73 0.50 9.04 2.75
CA LEU A 73 1.34 8.57 1.64
C LEU A 73 0.56 7.78 0.60
N ILE A 74 -0.52 7.09 0.97
CA ILE A 74 -1.34 6.33 0.02
C ILE A 74 -2.40 7.23 -0.64
N ARG A 75 -3.23 7.93 0.14
CA ARG A 75 -4.32 8.75 -0.40
C ARG A 75 -3.82 10.07 -0.93
N SER A 76 -3.12 10.85 -0.10
CA SER A 76 -2.77 12.22 -0.46
C SER A 76 -1.65 12.26 -1.48
N VAL A 77 -0.56 11.52 -1.26
CA VAL A 77 0.58 11.52 -2.18
C VAL A 77 0.34 10.64 -3.40
N LEU A 78 0.16 9.32 -3.21
CA LEU A 78 0.10 8.41 -4.36
C LEU A 78 -1.13 8.63 -5.25
N LYS A 79 -2.34 8.59 -4.66
CA LYS A 79 -3.58 8.76 -5.42
C LYS A 79 -3.84 10.23 -5.77
N GLY A 80 -3.58 11.16 -4.84
CA GLY A 80 -3.83 12.58 -5.02
C GLY A 80 -2.77 13.29 -5.86
N GLU A 81 -1.61 13.57 -5.27
CA GLU A 81 -0.56 14.39 -5.89
C GLU A 81 0.07 13.73 -7.13
N MET A 82 0.30 12.41 -7.08
CA MET A 82 0.90 11.66 -8.20
C MET A 82 -0.13 11.17 -9.23
N GLY A 83 -1.43 11.32 -8.95
CA GLY A 83 -2.51 10.98 -9.89
C GLY A 83 -2.60 9.50 -10.25
N PHE A 84 -2.25 8.59 -9.33
CA PHE A 84 -2.38 7.16 -9.60
C PHE A 84 -3.87 6.72 -9.59
N ASP A 85 -4.39 6.39 -10.78
CA ASP A 85 -5.78 5.97 -11.00
C ASP A 85 -5.99 4.44 -11.04
N GLY A 86 -4.93 3.65 -10.83
CA GLY A 86 -5.04 2.19 -10.69
C GLY A 86 -5.50 1.77 -9.29
N PHE A 87 -5.38 0.48 -8.98
CA PHE A 87 -5.73 -0.03 -7.64
C PHE A 87 -4.49 -0.29 -6.77
N VAL A 88 -4.57 0.11 -5.52
CA VAL A 88 -3.55 -0.13 -4.50
C VAL A 88 -3.82 -1.47 -3.83
N MET A 89 -2.81 -2.33 -3.77
CA MET A 89 -2.94 -3.63 -3.11
C MET A 89 -2.03 -3.76 -1.89
N SER A 90 -2.46 -4.52 -0.88
CA SER A 90 -1.58 -4.89 0.22
C SER A 90 -0.52 -5.91 -0.23
N ASP A 91 0.52 -6.05 0.57
CA ASP A 91 1.40 -7.21 0.50
C ASP A 91 0.76 -8.38 1.27
N TRP A 92 1.40 -9.56 1.21
CA TRP A 92 0.92 -10.82 1.75
C TRP A 92 0.59 -10.72 3.25
N GLU A 93 -0.69 -10.90 3.59
CA GLU A 93 -1.17 -10.88 4.98
C GLU A 93 -0.67 -9.66 5.79
N ALA A 94 -0.61 -8.48 5.17
CA ALA A 94 -0.05 -7.27 5.78
C ALA A 94 -0.62 -6.90 7.16
N TYR A 95 -1.88 -7.26 7.44
CA TYR A 95 -2.50 -7.09 8.77
C TYR A 95 -1.72 -7.77 9.90
N THR A 96 -0.92 -8.80 9.61
CA THR A 96 -0.09 -9.50 10.60
C THR A 96 1.00 -8.61 11.18
N ARG A 97 1.40 -7.55 10.45
CA ARG A 97 2.44 -6.60 10.87
C ARG A 97 1.90 -5.33 11.51
N LEU A 98 0.58 -5.22 11.63
CA LEU A 98 -0.07 -4.11 12.31
C LEU A 98 -0.30 -4.43 13.79
N SER A 99 -0.48 -3.41 14.62
CA SER A 99 -0.98 -3.53 15.98
C SER A 99 -2.52 -3.54 16.00
N GLY A 100 -3.13 -3.86 17.15
CA GLY A 100 -4.58 -3.90 17.31
C GLY A 100 -5.23 -5.24 17.00
N ASN A 101 -6.56 -5.30 17.05
CA ASN A 101 -7.29 -6.52 16.75
C ASN A 101 -7.51 -6.70 15.24
N PHE A 102 -7.86 -7.92 14.81
CA PHE A 102 -7.97 -8.24 13.38
C PHE A 102 -8.95 -7.35 12.61
N THR A 103 -10.10 -7.03 13.21
CA THR A 103 -11.12 -6.15 12.60
C THR A 103 -10.58 -4.74 12.37
N GLU A 104 -9.97 -4.14 13.39
CA GLU A 104 -9.36 -2.79 13.31
C GLU A 104 -8.27 -2.72 12.25
N LYS A 105 -7.44 -3.76 12.15
CA LYS A 105 -6.37 -3.87 11.15
C LYS A 105 -6.92 -3.87 9.72
N VAL A 106 -7.97 -4.66 9.48
CA VAL A 106 -8.60 -4.73 8.16
C VAL A 106 -9.22 -3.38 7.78
N ILE A 107 -9.97 -2.77 8.70
CA ILE A 107 -10.62 -1.46 8.46
C ILE A 107 -9.58 -0.36 8.24
N SER A 108 -8.53 -0.29 9.07
CA SER A 108 -7.50 0.74 8.95
C SER A 108 -6.76 0.69 7.62
N MET A 109 -6.45 -0.50 7.07
CA MET A 109 -5.84 -0.61 5.75
C MET A 109 -6.74 -0.08 4.63
N VAL A 110 -8.03 -0.42 4.67
CA VAL A 110 -8.99 0.06 3.67
C VAL A 110 -9.17 1.57 3.77
N ASN A 111 -9.33 2.11 4.98
CA ASN A 111 -9.45 3.55 5.22
C ASN A 111 -8.18 4.31 4.80
N ALA A 112 -7.00 3.73 5.00
CA ALA A 112 -5.74 4.28 4.50
C ALA A 112 -5.66 4.31 2.96
N GLY A 113 -6.57 3.64 2.25
CA GLY A 113 -6.69 3.71 0.80
C GLY A 113 -6.20 2.46 0.06
N VAL A 114 -6.04 1.33 0.74
CA VAL A 114 -5.80 0.03 0.09
C VAL A 114 -7.10 -0.50 -0.52
N ASP A 115 -7.09 -0.82 -1.81
CA ASP A 115 -8.26 -1.25 -2.57
C ASP A 115 -8.38 -2.79 -2.67
N CYS A 116 -7.25 -3.50 -2.62
CA CYS A 116 -7.20 -4.96 -2.72
C CYS A 116 -6.33 -5.56 -1.61
N LEU A 117 -6.93 -6.35 -0.72
CA LEU A 117 -6.20 -7.02 0.37
C LEU A 117 -5.72 -8.40 -0.09
N MET A 118 -4.40 -8.62 -0.11
CA MET A 118 -3.79 -9.92 -0.40
C MET A 118 -3.90 -10.85 0.81
N VAL A 119 -5.04 -11.54 0.91
CA VAL A 119 -5.34 -12.45 2.03
C VAL A 119 -5.71 -13.84 1.52
N PRO A 120 -4.76 -14.79 1.57
CA PRO A 120 -4.93 -16.12 0.96
C PRO A 120 -5.81 -17.07 1.79
N TYR A 121 -5.95 -16.86 3.09
CA TYR A 121 -6.60 -17.85 3.98
C TYR A 121 -7.87 -17.36 4.69
N GLN A 122 -8.03 -16.04 4.92
CA GLN A 122 -9.13 -15.46 5.70
C GLN A 122 -10.06 -14.58 4.87
N ALA A 123 -10.10 -14.75 3.54
CA ALA A 123 -10.87 -13.90 2.63
C ALA A 123 -12.35 -13.76 3.04
N ARG A 124 -13.00 -14.85 3.45
CA ARG A 124 -14.41 -14.82 3.89
C ARG A 124 -14.62 -13.95 5.12
N GLN A 125 -13.76 -14.10 6.13
CA GLN A 125 -13.87 -13.33 7.37
C GLN A 125 -13.65 -11.83 7.10
N ILE A 126 -12.74 -11.48 6.20
CA ILE A 126 -12.49 -10.09 5.80
C ILE A 126 -13.69 -9.49 5.07
N VAL A 127 -14.34 -10.25 4.18
CA VAL A 127 -15.57 -9.79 3.52
C VAL A 127 -16.67 -9.51 4.55
N GLU A 128 -16.84 -10.38 5.55
CA GLU A 128 -17.80 -10.18 6.64
C GLU A 128 -17.46 -8.92 7.46
N ILE A 129 -16.19 -8.75 7.86
CA ILE A 129 -15.71 -7.55 8.57
C ILE A 129 -16.00 -6.28 7.78
N LEU A 130 -15.60 -6.22 6.51
CA LEU A 130 -15.76 -5.03 5.67
C LEU A 130 -17.23 -4.72 5.39
N THR A 131 -18.07 -5.75 5.23
CA THR A 131 -19.52 -5.56 5.05
C THR A 131 -20.13 -4.92 6.28
N THR A 132 -19.83 -5.41 7.48
CA THR A 132 -20.31 -4.83 8.73
C THR A 132 -19.79 -3.40 8.92
N ALA A 133 -18.50 -3.17 8.69
CA ALA A 133 -17.91 -1.83 8.83
C ALA A 133 -18.60 -0.79 7.92
N VAL A 134 -18.90 -1.15 6.66
CA VAL A 134 -19.63 -0.26 5.75
C VAL A 134 -21.08 0.00 6.22
N GLN A 135 -21.73 -0.97 6.85
CA GLN A 135 -23.08 -0.80 7.40
C GLN A 135 -23.09 0.10 8.65
N ASP A 136 -22.04 0.04 9.46
CA ASP A 136 -21.91 0.81 10.70
C ASP A 136 -21.41 2.24 10.47
N GLY A 137 -20.73 2.50 9.35
CA GLY A 137 -20.16 3.81 8.97
C GLY A 137 -18.76 4.06 9.49
#